data_AF-A0A6P0GD64-F1
#
_entry.id   AF-A0A6P0GD64-F1
#
_cell.length_a   1.000
_cell.length_b   1.000
_cell.length_c   1.000
_cell.angle_alpha   90.00
_cell.angle_beta   90.00
_cell.angle_gamma   90.00
#
_symmetry.space_group_name_H-M   'P 1'
#
loop_
_entity.id
_entity.type
_entity.pdbx_description
1 polymer ?
#
loop_
_entity_poly.entity_id
_entity_poly.type
_entity_poly.pdbx_seq_one_letter_code
_entity_poly.pdbx_strand_id
1 'polypeptide(L)'
;MTRTDGEPVHRCAFHTGRARVGAIAADICRRALAAGSPVVAHVDDGVRALLPAGVAGSVAFAPQRALVETPLATLADAWVDHLGRAPAGVVTVVCQQPFSLAPDLGHWRTAEEATTTLVAERPLAVTCLVDTDEGPPERLALAREVHPVLWCDGADVPNPDLRLPAPPPRTGGVLVADRVLDPRAAAENRRWWHACLTAAGLDRTRREELVLVLHEAVGTVAALDGGPGGLRVRITRDGAEVACEVHARGGCPPLPPHTVPDDRRLLMLWLAEKVSPAVSLAVLPSGAGSRIVVRALDPDRA
;
A
#
# COMPACT_ATOMS: atom_id res chain seq x y z
N MET A 1 -4.91 -3.89 28.97
CA MET A 1 -5.34 -2.49 28.74
C MET A 1 -6.24 -2.50 27.52
N THR A 2 -7.50 -2.10 27.66
CA THR A 2 -8.42 -1.91 26.54
C THR A 2 -8.06 -0.60 25.83
N ARG A 3 -7.69 -0.66 24.54
CA ARG A 3 -7.51 0.53 23.71
C ARG A 3 -8.84 1.28 23.57
N THR A 4 -8.78 2.60 23.53
CA THR A 4 -9.96 3.46 23.32
C THR A 4 -10.30 3.54 21.84
N ASP A 5 -11.60 3.54 21.51
CA ASP A 5 -12.09 3.83 20.17
C ASP A 5 -11.51 5.18 19.69
N GLY A 6 -10.75 5.18 18.58
CA GLY A 6 -10.10 6.38 18.04
C GLY A 6 -8.57 6.38 18.02
N GLU A 7 -7.90 5.27 18.32
CA GLU A 7 -6.47 5.10 18.05
C GLU A 7 -6.22 4.43 16.69
N PRO A 8 -5.09 4.73 16.02
CA PRO A 8 -4.67 3.97 14.86
C PRO A 8 -4.45 2.49 15.20
N VAL A 9 -5.11 1.61 14.46
CA VAL A 9 -5.08 0.17 14.70
C VAL A 9 -5.33 -0.60 13.41
N HIS A 10 -4.55 -1.66 13.21
CA HIS A 10 -4.78 -2.63 12.15
C HIS A 10 -5.30 -3.92 12.80
N ARG A 11 -6.57 -4.23 12.56
CA ARG A 11 -7.31 -5.31 13.23
C ARG A 11 -7.89 -6.30 12.23
N CYS A 12 -7.96 -7.55 12.64
CA CYS A 12 -8.67 -8.60 11.91
C CYS A 12 -9.94 -9.00 12.66
N ALA A 13 -11.06 -9.13 11.96
CA ALA A 13 -12.30 -9.68 12.48
C ALA A 13 -12.64 -10.97 11.72
N PHE A 14 -12.39 -12.11 12.36
CA PHE A 14 -12.77 -13.42 11.84
C PHE A 14 -14.27 -13.63 11.99
N HIS A 15 -14.91 -14.18 10.96
CA HIS A 15 -16.34 -14.45 10.97
C HIS A 15 -16.71 -15.72 10.20
N THR A 16 -17.84 -16.30 10.56
CA THR A 16 -18.51 -17.38 9.82
C THR A 16 -19.85 -16.89 9.30
N GLY A 17 -20.00 -16.88 7.98
CA GLY A 17 -21.25 -16.57 7.29
C GLY A 17 -21.68 -15.09 7.31
N ARG A 18 -22.66 -14.80 6.45
CA ARG A 18 -23.09 -13.43 6.09
C ARG A 18 -23.70 -12.64 7.26
N ALA A 19 -24.49 -13.29 8.11
CA ALA A 19 -25.12 -12.61 9.23
C ALA A 19 -24.09 -12.07 10.23
N ARG A 20 -23.01 -12.83 10.48
CA ARG A 20 -21.97 -12.45 11.44
C ARG A 20 -21.13 -11.30 10.91
N VAL A 21 -20.70 -11.34 9.65
CA VAL A 21 -19.94 -10.23 9.04
C VAL A 21 -20.75 -8.94 9.01
N GLY A 22 -22.05 -9.00 8.69
CA GLY A 22 -22.93 -7.84 8.74
C GLY A 22 -23.05 -7.24 10.14
N ALA A 23 -23.19 -8.08 11.17
CA ALA A 23 -23.25 -7.63 12.56
C ALA A 23 -21.93 -6.98 13.02
N ILE A 24 -20.79 -7.57 12.67
CA ILE A 24 -19.46 -7.02 12.99
C ILE A 24 -19.27 -5.66 12.30
N ALA A 25 -19.50 -5.59 10.98
CA ALA A 25 -19.37 -4.36 10.21
C ALA A 25 -20.28 -3.26 10.75
N ALA A 26 -21.54 -3.59 11.06
CA ALA A 26 -22.49 -2.66 11.64
C ALA A 26 -22.04 -2.13 13.02
N ASP A 27 -21.47 -2.98 13.87
CA ASP A 27 -20.98 -2.57 15.18
C ASP A 27 -19.77 -1.63 15.07
N ILE A 28 -18.79 -1.98 14.23
CA ILE A 28 -17.60 -1.16 13.98
C ILE A 28 -18.01 0.22 13.43
N CYS A 29 -18.86 0.24 12.40
CA CYS A 29 -19.33 1.49 11.81
C CYS A 29 -20.10 2.33 12.84
N ARG A 30 -20.98 1.73 13.65
CA ARG A 30 -21.77 2.47 14.65
C ARG A 30 -20.87 3.11 15.71
N ARG A 31 -19.87 2.38 16.22
CA ARG A 31 -18.92 2.90 17.22
C ARG A 31 -18.07 4.03 16.66
N ALA A 32 -17.54 3.84 15.45
CA ALA A 32 -16.76 4.87 14.77
C ALA A 32 -17.58 6.16 14.56
N LEU A 33 -18.80 6.04 14.04
CA LEU A 33 -19.70 7.18 13.85
C LEU A 33 -20.07 7.86 15.17
N ALA A 34 -20.32 7.08 16.24
CA ALA A 34 -20.60 7.63 17.57
C ALA A 34 -19.40 8.38 18.16
N ALA A 35 -18.17 7.98 17.82
CA ALA A 35 -16.94 8.66 18.16
C ALA A 35 -16.59 9.84 17.22
N GLY A 36 -17.43 10.12 16.21
CA GLY A 36 -17.17 11.15 15.20
C GLY A 36 -16.09 10.80 14.18
N SER A 37 -15.69 9.53 14.09
CA SER A 37 -14.74 9.02 13.10
C SER A 37 -15.45 8.82 11.76
N PRO A 38 -14.94 9.42 10.66
CA PRO A 38 -15.41 9.10 9.32
C PRO A 38 -15.20 7.61 9.03
N VAL A 39 -16.17 6.99 8.33
CA VAL A 39 -16.11 5.57 8.00
C VAL A 39 -16.04 5.37 6.49
N VAL A 40 -15.03 4.64 6.05
CA VAL A 40 -14.89 4.15 4.67
C VAL A 40 -15.04 2.63 4.67
N ALA A 41 -15.87 2.08 3.78
CA ALA A 41 -16.08 0.64 3.70
C ALA A 41 -15.80 0.10 2.29
N HIS A 42 -14.84 -0.82 2.21
CA HIS A 42 -14.52 -1.64 1.04
C HIS A 42 -15.09 -3.05 1.27
N VAL A 43 -16.41 -3.18 1.17
CA VAL A 43 -17.15 -4.43 1.43
C VAL A 43 -18.02 -4.82 0.24
N ASP A 44 -18.39 -6.09 0.15
CA ASP A 44 -19.27 -6.57 -0.93
C ASP A 44 -20.70 -6.05 -0.76
N ASP A 45 -21.49 -6.13 -1.83
CA ASP A 45 -22.88 -5.65 -1.83
C ASP A 45 -23.77 -6.38 -0.82
N GLY A 46 -23.44 -7.63 -0.48
CA GLY A 46 -24.16 -8.38 0.54
C GLY A 46 -23.90 -7.87 1.95
N VAL A 47 -22.64 -7.62 2.31
CA VAL A 47 -22.30 -7.00 3.61
C VAL A 47 -22.88 -5.59 3.68
N ARG A 48 -22.79 -4.82 2.59
CA ARG A 48 -23.40 -3.49 2.49
C ARG A 48 -24.91 -3.54 2.74
N ALA A 49 -25.62 -4.49 2.15
CA ALA A 49 -27.07 -4.64 2.32
C ALA A 49 -27.49 -5.02 3.74
N LEU A 50 -26.58 -5.57 4.55
CA LEU A 50 -26.84 -5.95 5.94
C LEU A 50 -26.63 -4.79 6.93
N LEU A 51 -26.07 -3.66 6.49
CA LEU A 51 -25.89 -2.49 7.35
C LEU A 51 -27.23 -1.78 7.59
N PRO A 52 -27.55 -1.40 8.84
CA PRO A 52 -28.74 -0.60 9.13
C PRO A 52 -28.75 0.70 8.32
N ALA A 53 -29.91 1.11 7.80
CA ALA A 53 -30.01 2.27 6.89
C ALA A 53 -29.39 3.55 7.45
N GLY A 54 -29.56 3.83 8.76
CA GLY A 54 -28.96 5.00 9.42
C GLY A 54 -27.43 4.94 9.51
N VAL A 55 -26.85 3.74 9.59
CA VAL A 55 -25.39 3.53 9.54
C VAL A 55 -24.91 3.64 8.09
N ALA A 56 -25.55 2.92 7.17
CA ALA A 56 -25.18 2.89 5.76
C ALA A 56 -25.20 4.29 5.12
N GLY A 57 -26.16 5.14 5.48
CA GLY A 57 -26.23 6.53 4.98
C GLY A 57 -25.06 7.42 5.41
N SER A 58 -24.27 7.02 6.40
CA SER A 58 -23.12 7.77 6.94
C SER A 58 -21.77 7.13 6.59
N VAL A 59 -21.76 6.02 5.85
CA VAL A 59 -20.56 5.29 5.44
C VAL A 59 -20.21 5.65 3.99
N ALA A 60 -18.96 6.01 3.74
CA ALA A 60 -18.44 6.16 2.38
C ALA A 60 -18.08 4.77 1.82
N PHE A 61 -18.91 4.25 0.92
CA PHE A 61 -18.62 2.96 0.27
C PHE A 61 -17.67 3.14 -0.91
N ALA A 62 -16.69 2.25 -0.99
CA ALA A 62 -15.74 2.18 -2.08
C ALA A 62 -15.63 0.74 -2.61
N PRO A 63 -15.28 0.54 -3.90
CA PRO A 63 -15.17 -0.80 -4.46
C PRO A 63 -14.12 -1.66 -3.75
N GLN A 64 -14.42 -2.94 -3.49
CA GLN A 64 -13.45 -3.90 -2.93
C GLN A 64 -12.20 -4.06 -3.79
N ARG A 65 -12.37 -4.02 -5.12
CA ARG A 65 -11.25 -4.12 -6.08
C ARG A 65 -10.17 -3.07 -5.85
N ALA A 66 -10.51 -1.91 -5.29
CA ALA A 66 -9.54 -0.85 -5.00
C ALA A 66 -8.49 -1.29 -3.96
N LEU A 67 -8.83 -2.21 -3.05
CA LEU A 67 -7.89 -2.79 -2.08
C LEU A 67 -6.74 -3.57 -2.75
N VAL A 68 -6.94 -4.01 -3.99
CA VAL A 68 -6.01 -4.84 -4.76
C VAL A 68 -5.40 -4.07 -5.93
N GLU A 69 -6.21 -3.24 -6.59
CA GLU A 69 -5.80 -2.50 -7.79
C GLU A 69 -5.08 -1.19 -7.45
N THR A 70 -5.34 -0.57 -6.29
CA THR A 70 -4.78 0.75 -5.96
C THR A 70 -3.53 0.60 -5.10
N PRO A 71 -2.42 1.30 -5.41
CA PRO A 71 -1.27 1.35 -4.50
C PRO A 71 -1.69 1.80 -3.11
N LEU A 72 -1.30 1.04 -2.08
CA LEU A 72 -1.75 1.23 -0.71
C LEU A 72 -1.53 2.66 -0.18
N ALA A 73 -0.41 3.30 -0.53
CA ALA A 73 -0.13 4.68 -0.13
C ALA A 73 -1.17 5.67 -0.69
N THR A 74 -1.54 5.51 -1.96
CA THR A 74 -2.58 6.33 -2.61
C THR A 74 -3.95 6.09 -1.96
N LEU A 75 -4.25 4.83 -1.64
CA LEU A 75 -5.51 4.47 -0.99
C LEU A 75 -5.59 5.05 0.43
N ALA A 76 -4.48 5.01 1.16
CA ALA A 76 -4.37 5.61 2.48
C ALA A 76 -4.52 7.13 2.47
N ASP A 77 -3.89 7.82 1.51
CA ASP A 77 -4.05 9.27 1.35
C ASP A 77 -5.53 9.61 1.09
N ALA A 78 -6.20 8.86 0.20
CA ALA A 78 -7.63 9.02 -0.06
C ALA A 78 -8.52 8.74 1.16
N TRP A 79 -8.15 7.76 2.01
CA TRP A 79 -8.86 7.54 3.28
C TRP A 79 -8.69 8.73 4.22
N VAL A 80 -7.46 9.21 4.40
CA VAL A 80 -7.13 10.34 5.30
C VAL A 80 -7.86 11.62 4.87
N ASP A 81 -8.08 11.83 3.56
CA ASP A 81 -8.83 12.99 3.05
C ASP A 81 -10.26 13.09 3.64
N HIS A 82 -10.85 11.98 4.11
CA HIS A 82 -12.14 12.00 4.79
C HIS A 82 -12.14 12.71 6.15
N LEU A 83 -10.98 12.95 6.76
CA LEU A 83 -10.88 13.80 7.96
C LEU A 83 -11.14 15.27 7.66
N GLY A 84 -10.98 15.69 6.40
CA GLY A 84 -11.08 17.08 6.00
C GLY A 84 -10.11 17.97 6.79
N ARG A 85 -10.61 19.05 7.40
CA ARG A 85 -9.81 20.01 8.19
C ARG A 85 -9.82 19.69 9.70
N ALA A 86 -10.35 18.54 10.11
CA ALA A 86 -10.46 18.20 11.53
C ALA A 86 -9.08 17.84 12.12
N PRO A 87 -8.65 18.43 13.25
CA PRO A 87 -7.23 18.37 13.65
C PRO A 87 -6.77 17.08 14.35
N ALA A 88 -7.66 16.15 14.72
CA ALA A 88 -7.32 15.06 15.64
C ALA A 88 -8.18 13.78 15.51
N GLY A 89 -8.76 13.51 14.34
CA GLY A 89 -9.59 12.31 14.13
C GLY A 89 -8.81 11.14 13.53
N VAL A 90 -9.30 9.92 13.74
CA VAL A 90 -8.92 8.72 12.98
C VAL A 90 -10.01 8.39 11.97
N VAL A 91 -9.64 7.92 10.78
CA VAL A 91 -10.58 7.36 9.81
C VAL A 91 -10.73 5.87 10.07
N THR A 92 -11.96 5.41 10.25
CA THR A 92 -12.25 4.00 10.37
C THR A 92 -12.43 3.40 8.98
N VAL A 93 -11.62 2.40 8.65
CA VAL A 93 -11.72 1.68 7.38
C VAL A 93 -12.18 0.26 7.65
N VAL A 94 -13.26 -0.17 6.99
CA VAL A 94 -13.75 -1.56 7.05
C VAL A 94 -13.48 -2.22 5.70
N CYS A 95 -12.55 -3.16 5.68
CA CYS A 95 -12.10 -3.86 4.49
C CYS A 95 -12.61 -5.29 4.53
N GLN A 96 -13.17 -5.77 3.42
CA GLN A 96 -13.39 -7.19 3.18
C GLN A 96 -12.58 -7.53 1.95
N GLN A 97 -11.47 -8.24 2.14
CA GLN A 97 -10.57 -8.51 1.04
C GLN A 97 -11.19 -9.55 0.09
N PRO A 98 -11.29 -9.24 -1.21
CA PRO A 98 -11.80 -10.19 -2.18
C PRO A 98 -10.76 -11.28 -2.43
N PHE A 99 -10.91 -12.44 -1.78
CA PHE A 99 -9.99 -13.57 -1.95
C PHE A 99 -9.82 -14.00 -3.40
N SER A 100 -10.87 -13.92 -4.21
CA SER A 100 -10.81 -14.22 -5.65
C SER A 100 -9.90 -13.28 -6.45
N LEU A 101 -9.56 -12.11 -5.90
CA LEU A 101 -8.74 -11.10 -6.57
C LEU A 101 -7.31 -11.00 -6.01
N ALA A 102 -7.00 -11.62 -4.86
CA ALA A 102 -5.65 -11.68 -4.33
C ALA A 102 -4.84 -12.79 -5.06
N PRO A 103 -3.80 -12.43 -5.85
CA PRO A 103 -3.19 -13.33 -6.84
C PRO A 103 -2.32 -14.43 -6.22
N ASP A 104 -1.69 -14.19 -5.06
CA ASP A 104 -0.93 -15.18 -4.29
C ASP A 104 -0.73 -14.73 -2.83
N LEU A 105 -0.33 -15.67 -1.96
CA LEU A 105 -0.15 -15.45 -0.52
C LEU A 105 0.98 -14.48 -0.18
N GLY A 106 2.04 -14.43 -1.00
CA GLY A 106 3.21 -13.59 -0.74
C GLY A 106 2.86 -12.12 -0.92
N HIS A 107 2.18 -11.79 -2.01
CA HIS A 107 1.67 -10.44 -2.26
C HIS A 107 0.70 -9.99 -1.17
N TRP A 108 -0.19 -10.88 -0.72
CA TRP A 108 -1.08 -10.54 0.37
C TRP A 108 -0.33 -10.25 1.68
N ARG A 109 0.66 -11.07 2.04
CA ARG A 109 1.51 -10.82 3.22
C ARG A 109 2.13 -9.42 3.15
N THR A 110 2.78 -9.11 2.03
CA THR A 110 3.41 -7.79 1.81
C THR A 110 2.41 -6.65 1.95
N ALA A 111 1.19 -6.81 1.42
CA ALA A 111 0.15 -5.80 1.54
C ALA A 111 -0.31 -5.57 2.99
N GLU A 112 -0.50 -6.63 3.79
CA GLU A 112 -0.92 -6.51 5.19
C GLU A 112 0.19 -5.97 6.11
N GLU A 113 1.44 -6.38 5.86
CA GLU A 113 2.60 -5.83 6.55
C GLU A 113 2.76 -4.32 6.27
N ALA A 114 2.57 -3.93 5.00
CA ALA A 114 2.56 -2.53 4.61
C ALA A 114 1.37 -1.76 5.21
N THR A 115 0.17 -2.35 5.28
CA THR A 115 -1.00 -1.75 5.95
C THR A 115 -0.73 -1.51 7.42
N THR A 116 -0.16 -2.49 8.12
CA THR A 116 0.23 -2.35 9.53
C THR A 116 1.21 -1.20 9.73
N THR A 117 2.23 -1.14 8.89
CA THR A 117 3.28 -0.12 8.91
C THR A 117 2.72 1.27 8.67
N LEU A 118 1.76 1.39 7.76
CA LEU A 118 1.11 2.64 7.38
C LEU A 118 0.13 3.13 8.45
N VAL A 119 -0.66 2.22 9.03
CA VAL A 119 -1.56 2.52 10.15
C VAL A 119 -0.80 3.05 11.36
N ALA A 120 0.43 2.59 11.59
CA ALA A 120 1.26 3.14 12.67
C ALA A 120 1.70 4.61 12.45
N GLU A 121 1.63 5.12 11.22
CA GLU A 121 2.04 6.50 10.86
C GLU A 121 0.88 7.44 10.53
N ARG A 122 -0.30 6.88 10.30
CA ARG A 122 -1.44 7.58 9.74
C ARG A 122 -2.61 7.47 10.70
N PRO A 123 -3.51 8.47 10.71
CA PRO A 123 -4.69 8.43 11.55
C PRO A 123 -5.74 7.47 10.98
N LEU A 124 -5.45 6.16 10.97
CA LEU A 124 -6.27 5.12 10.35
C LEU A 124 -6.54 3.96 11.31
N ALA A 125 -7.80 3.55 11.40
CA ALA A 125 -8.22 2.33 12.09
C ALA A 125 -8.80 1.34 11.07
N VAL A 126 -7.96 0.45 10.56
CA VAL A 126 -8.30 -0.50 9.49
C VAL A 126 -8.76 -1.83 10.08
N THR A 127 -9.93 -2.31 9.68
CA THR A 127 -10.47 -3.63 10.05
C THR A 127 -10.58 -4.51 8.82
N CYS A 128 -9.83 -5.60 8.77
CA CYS A 128 -9.96 -6.64 7.77
C CYS A 128 -11.00 -7.68 8.24
N LEU A 129 -12.09 -7.84 7.48
CA LEU A 129 -13.13 -8.84 7.65
C LEU A 129 -12.69 -10.10 6.91
N VAL A 130 -12.49 -11.19 7.65
CA VAL A 130 -11.92 -12.45 7.12
C VAL A 130 -12.90 -13.59 7.35
N ASP A 131 -13.43 -14.14 6.27
CA ASP A 131 -14.34 -15.29 6.30
C ASP A 131 -13.57 -16.58 6.57
N THR A 132 -13.89 -17.27 7.67
CA THR A 132 -13.24 -18.51 8.07
C THR A 132 -13.84 -19.77 7.43
N ASP A 133 -15.02 -19.68 6.82
CA ASP A 133 -15.66 -20.81 6.13
C ASP A 133 -15.26 -20.85 4.65
N GLU A 134 -15.13 -19.69 4.01
CA GLU A 134 -14.79 -19.57 2.59
C GLU A 134 -13.28 -19.36 2.34
N GLY A 135 -12.52 -18.96 3.36
CA GLY A 135 -11.09 -18.71 3.26
C GLY A 135 -10.25 -19.99 3.17
N PRO A 136 -9.33 -20.12 2.19
CA PRO A 136 -8.32 -21.17 2.19
C PRO A 136 -7.54 -21.23 3.52
N PRO A 137 -7.18 -22.41 4.06
CA PRO A 137 -6.53 -22.53 5.37
C PRO A 137 -5.24 -21.70 5.52
N GLU A 138 -4.40 -21.73 4.48
CA GLU A 138 -3.18 -20.92 4.35
C GLU A 138 -3.44 -19.42 4.45
N ARG A 139 -4.62 -18.98 3.99
CA ARG A 139 -5.01 -17.58 4.05
C ARG A 139 -5.45 -17.15 5.44
N LEU A 140 -6.20 -18.02 6.12
CA LEU A 140 -6.58 -17.82 7.51
C LEU A 140 -5.34 -17.80 8.42
N ALA A 141 -4.38 -18.69 8.16
CA ALA A 141 -3.10 -18.69 8.86
C ALA A 141 -2.35 -17.37 8.64
N LEU A 142 -2.27 -16.88 7.40
CA LEU A 142 -1.62 -15.61 7.12
C LEU A 142 -2.29 -14.44 7.84
N ALA A 143 -3.62 -14.32 7.78
CA ALA A 143 -4.35 -13.28 8.49
C ALA A 143 -4.05 -13.29 10.00
N ARG A 144 -3.93 -14.48 10.61
CA ARG A 144 -3.50 -14.63 12.01
C ARG A 144 -2.06 -14.20 12.24
N GLU A 145 -1.17 -14.38 11.29
CA GLU A 145 0.25 -14.02 11.46
C GLU A 145 0.53 -12.52 11.28
N VAL A 146 -0.29 -11.78 10.52
CA VAL A 146 0.05 -10.41 10.10
C VAL A 146 -0.75 -9.29 10.78
N HIS A 147 -1.88 -9.59 11.43
CA HIS A 147 -2.70 -8.54 12.06
C HIS A 147 -2.33 -8.37 13.54
N PRO A 148 -1.89 -7.18 13.98
CA PRO A 148 -1.49 -6.98 15.39
C PRO A 148 -2.63 -7.16 16.41
N VAL A 149 -3.86 -6.90 16.00
CA VAL A 149 -5.05 -6.91 16.86
C VAL A 149 -6.14 -7.77 16.24
N LEU A 150 -6.88 -8.48 17.09
CA LEU A 150 -8.09 -9.21 16.75
C LEU A 150 -9.30 -8.45 17.28
N TRP A 151 -10.35 -8.35 16.48
CA TRP A 151 -11.65 -7.86 16.91
C TRP A 151 -12.51 -9.04 17.39
N CYS A 152 -12.76 -9.10 18.69
CA CYS A 152 -13.53 -10.16 19.33
C CYS A 152 -14.69 -9.56 20.13
N ASP A 153 -15.93 -9.85 19.70
CA ASP A 153 -17.16 -9.46 20.41
C ASP A 153 -17.21 -7.99 20.86
N GLY A 154 -16.78 -7.09 19.97
CA GLY A 154 -16.82 -5.66 20.24
C GLY A 154 -15.61 -5.12 21.02
N ALA A 155 -14.53 -5.89 21.12
CA ALA A 155 -13.30 -5.48 21.78
C ALA A 155 -12.06 -5.80 20.92
N ASP A 156 -11.07 -4.93 21.02
CA ASP A 156 -9.71 -5.15 20.51
C ASP A 156 -8.93 -6.04 21.48
N VAL A 157 -8.43 -7.16 20.98
CA VAL A 157 -7.60 -8.12 21.72
C VAL A 157 -6.25 -8.25 21.01
N PRO A 158 -5.11 -8.18 21.72
CA PRO A 158 -3.81 -8.43 21.11
C PRO A 158 -3.78 -9.82 20.44
N ASN A 159 -3.21 -9.89 19.24
CA ASN A 159 -3.14 -11.15 18.52
C ASN A 159 -1.98 -12.04 19.05
N PRO A 160 -2.25 -13.21 19.65
CA PRO A 160 -1.20 -14.10 20.15
C PRO A 160 -0.41 -14.79 19.02
N ASP A 161 -0.98 -14.87 17.82
CA ASP A 161 -0.40 -15.55 16.66
C ASP A 161 0.48 -14.61 15.81
N LEU A 162 0.67 -13.36 16.26
CA LEU A 162 1.39 -12.33 15.50
C LEU A 162 2.84 -12.74 15.22
N ARG A 163 3.20 -12.71 13.94
CA ARG A 163 4.55 -12.96 13.41
C ARG A 163 4.90 -11.90 12.38
N LEU A 164 4.93 -10.65 12.82
CA LEU A 164 5.45 -9.55 12.03
C LEU A 164 6.95 -9.39 12.26
N PRO A 165 7.75 -9.19 11.20
CA PRO A 165 9.10 -8.67 11.38
C PRO A 165 9.03 -7.32 12.11
N ALA A 166 9.99 -7.07 12.99
CA ALA A 166 10.09 -5.76 13.62
C ALA A 166 10.24 -4.71 12.51
N PRO A 167 9.45 -3.62 12.51
CA PRO A 167 9.62 -2.59 11.51
C PRO A 167 11.05 -2.06 11.64
N PRO A 168 11.80 -1.92 10.52
CA PRO A 168 13.12 -1.34 10.58
C PRO A 168 13.02 0.05 11.22
N PRO A 169 13.98 0.46 12.07
CA PRO A 169 13.95 1.76 12.71
C PRO A 169 13.89 2.85 11.64
N ARG A 170 12.84 3.68 11.67
CA ARG A 170 12.64 4.78 10.72
C ARG A 170 13.68 5.86 10.96
N THR A 171 14.73 5.81 10.16
CA THR A 171 15.80 6.81 10.15
C THR A 171 15.56 7.71 8.97
N GLY A 172 14.59 8.62 9.05
CA GLY A 172 14.15 9.52 7.96
C GLY A 172 15.16 9.58 6.80
N GLY A 173 14.87 8.80 5.75
CA GLY A 173 15.89 8.20 4.87
C GLY A 173 17.04 9.13 4.46
N VAL A 174 18.26 8.61 4.49
CA VAL A 174 19.47 9.31 4.05
C VAL A 174 19.42 9.49 2.54
N LEU A 175 19.57 10.74 2.07
CA LEU A 175 19.72 11.04 0.66
C LEU A 175 21.04 10.46 0.15
N VAL A 176 20.96 9.49 -0.77
CA VAL A 176 22.12 8.91 -1.43
C VAL A 176 22.51 9.75 -2.64
N ALA A 177 21.52 10.16 -3.44
CA ALA A 177 21.76 10.97 -4.63
C ALA A 177 20.50 11.73 -5.08
N ASP A 178 20.71 12.86 -5.74
CA ASP A 178 19.67 13.66 -6.42
C ASP A 178 20.28 14.22 -7.71
N ARG A 179 19.76 13.80 -8.87
CA ARG A 179 20.36 14.14 -10.16
C ARG A 179 19.30 14.30 -11.24
N VAL A 180 19.52 15.23 -12.17
CA VAL A 180 18.78 15.31 -13.42
C VAL A 180 19.48 14.43 -14.47
N LEU A 181 18.79 13.41 -14.97
CA LEU A 181 19.29 12.47 -15.97
C LEU A 181 18.82 12.86 -17.37
N ASP A 182 19.66 12.63 -18.38
CA ASP A 182 19.23 12.64 -19.77
C ASP A 182 18.69 11.25 -20.12
N PRO A 183 17.39 11.10 -20.47
CA PRO A 183 16.81 9.81 -20.84
C PRO A 183 17.53 9.13 -22.02
N ARG A 184 18.19 9.90 -22.88
CA ARG A 184 18.92 9.39 -24.06
C ARG A 184 20.31 8.84 -23.71
N ALA A 185 20.86 9.22 -22.55
CA ALA A 185 22.17 8.79 -22.09
C ALA A 185 22.12 7.44 -21.34
N ALA A 186 21.46 6.43 -21.91
CA ALA A 186 21.16 5.15 -21.26
C ALA A 186 22.38 4.46 -20.61
N ALA A 187 23.52 4.44 -21.30
CA ALA A 187 24.74 3.83 -20.78
C ALA A 187 25.35 4.61 -19.60
N GLU A 188 25.27 5.94 -19.62
CA GLU A 188 25.74 6.77 -18.51
C GLU A 188 24.82 6.63 -17.30
N ASN A 189 23.50 6.67 -17.51
CA ASN A 189 22.52 6.50 -16.45
C ASN A 189 22.69 5.15 -15.75
N ARG A 190 22.89 4.06 -16.52
CA ARG A 190 23.19 2.73 -15.95
C ARG A 190 24.44 2.72 -15.09
N ARG A 191 25.55 3.30 -15.56
CA ARG A 191 26.78 3.40 -14.75
C ARG A 191 26.56 4.19 -13.46
N TRP A 192 25.83 5.30 -13.55
CA TRP A 192 25.49 6.13 -12.41
C TRP A 192 24.62 5.39 -11.38
N TRP A 193 23.55 4.72 -11.82
CA TRP A 193 22.71 3.92 -10.94
C TRP A 193 23.50 2.81 -10.25
N HIS A 194 24.33 2.05 -10.98
CA HIS A 194 25.14 1.01 -10.36
C HIS A 194 26.08 1.57 -9.28
N ALA A 195 26.69 2.73 -9.51
CA ALA A 195 27.53 3.38 -8.51
C ALA A 195 26.73 3.81 -7.28
N CYS A 196 25.62 4.54 -7.47
CA CYS A 196 24.78 5.02 -6.37
C CYS A 196 24.15 3.89 -5.56
N LEU A 197 23.64 2.84 -6.22
CA LEU A 197 23.00 1.71 -5.55
C LEU A 197 24.01 0.81 -4.82
N THR A 198 25.24 0.73 -5.33
CA THR A 198 26.34 0.07 -4.60
C THR A 198 26.72 0.88 -3.36
N ALA A 199 26.79 2.22 -3.45
CA ALA A 199 27.00 3.08 -2.29
C ALA A 199 25.83 3.01 -1.30
N ALA A 200 24.60 2.83 -1.80
CA ALA A 200 23.41 2.52 -1.01
C ALA A 200 23.40 1.07 -0.47
N GLY A 201 24.46 0.29 -0.69
CA GLY A 201 24.68 -1.02 -0.10
C GLY A 201 23.74 -2.13 -0.56
N LEU A 202 23.11 -2.01 -1.74
CA LEU A 202 22.36 -3.13 -2.32
C LEU A 202 23.32 -4.20 -2.84
N ASP A 203 22.92 -5.46 -2.67
CA ASP A 203 23.59 -6.59 -3.32
C ASP A 203 23.42 -6.54 -4.84
N ARG A 204 24.16 -7.43 -5.51
CA ARG A 204 24.22 -7.45 -6.97
C ARG A 204 22.87 -7.71 -7.64
N THR A 205 22.12 -8.70 -7.17
CA THR A 205 20.87 -9.14 -7.79
C THR A 205 19.82 -8.05 -7.69
N ARG A 206 19.59 -7.52 -6.48
CA ARG A 206 18.62 -6.43 -6.25
C ARG A 206 18.99 -5.18 -7.02
N ARG A 207 20.27 -4.86 -7.08
CA ARG A 207 20.77 -3.73 -7.86
C ARG A 207 20.48 -3.89 -9.35
N GLU A 208 20.68 -5.07 -9.92
CA GLU A 208 20.43 -5.31 -11.35
C GLU A 208 18.93 -5.22 -11.68
N GLU A 209 18.07 -5.79 -10.85
CA GLU A 209 16.60 -5.67 -10.97
C GLU A 209 16.12 -4.21 -10.82
N LEU A 210 16.62 -3.48 -9.81
CA LEU A 210 16.26 -2.09 -9.61
C LEU A 210 16.72 -1.19 -10.77
N VAL A 211 17.91 -1.46 -11.33
CA VAL A 211 18.41 -0.75 -12.53
C VAL A 211 17.52 -0.99 -13.74
N LEU A 212 17.02 -2.21 -13.94
CA LEU A 212 16.08 -2.52 -15.02
C LEU A 212 14.82 -1.67 -14.89
N VAL A 213 14.15 -1.72 -13.74
CA VAL A 213 12.90 -0.98 -13.53
C VAL A 213 13.11 0.53 -13.60
N LEU A 214 14.24 1.05 -13.10
CA LEU A 214 14.57 2.47 -13.22
C LEU A 214 14.83 2.91 -14.66
N HIS A 215 15.43 2.04 -15.47
CA HIS A 215 15.62 2.32 -16.90
C HIS A 215 14.28 2.51 -17.60
N GLU A 216 13.33 1.60 -17.35
CA GLU A 216 11.99 1.70 -17.91
C GLU A 216 11.20 2.88 -17.34
N ALA A 217 11.37 3.21 -16.05
CA ALA A 217 10.71 4.36 -15.45
C ALA A 217 11.15 5.69 -16.09
N VAL A 218 12.46 5.87 -16.30
CA VAL A 218 13.01 7.05 -17.00
C VAL A 218 12.54 7.11 -18.45
N GLY A 219 12.55 5.98 -19.18
CA GLY A 219 12.06 5.93 -20.56
C GLY A 219 10.57 6.28 -20.65
N THR A 220 9.77 5.73 -19.74
CA THR A 220 8.33 5.97 -19.64
C THR A 220 8.04 7.45 -19.38
N VAL A 221 8.64 8.04 -18.34
CA VAL A 221 8.42 9.46 -18.02
C VAL A 221 8.86 10.37 -19.15
N ALA A 222 9.97 10.06 -19.82
CA ALA A 222 10.42 10.84 -20.97
C ALA A 222 9.42 10.79 -22.14
N ALA A 223 8.81 9.63 -22.39
CA ALA A 223 7.79 9.45 -23.42
C ALA A 223 6.45 10.13 -23.06
N LEU A 224 6.15 10.28 -21.77
CA LEU A 224 4.95 10.99 -21.29
C LEU A 224 5.14 12.51 -21.32
N ASP A 225 6.27 13.03 -20.84
CA ASP A 225 6.54 14.46 -20.70
C ASP A 225 6.87 15.15 -22.04
N GLY A 226 7.25 14.39 -23.08
CA GLY A 226 7.39 14.88 -24.47
C GLY A 226 8.46 15.97 -24.72
N GLY A 227 9.29 16.31 -23.73
CA GLY A 227 10.24 17.43 -23.80
C GLY A 227 11.71 17.01 -23.70
N PRO A 228 12.65 17.84 -24.20
CA PRO A 228 14.10 17.58 -24.15
C PRO A 228 14.73 17.80 -22.77
N GLY A 229 13.94 18.23 -21.78
CA GLY A 229 14.40 18.44 -20.41
C GLY A 229 14.72 17.11 -19.73
N GLY A 230 15.85 17.05 -19.02
CA GLY A 230 16.21 15.87 -18.24
C GLY A 230 15.22 15.58 -17.11
N LEU A 231 15.29 14.37 -16.57
CA LEU A 231 14.38 13.87 -15.54
C LEU A 231 15.08 13.85 -14.19
N ARG A 232 14.45 14.44 -13.18
CA ARG A 232 14.99 14.40 -11.81
C ARG A 232 14.78 13.01 -11.23
N VAL A 233 15.87 12.43 -10.74
CA VAL A 233 15.90 11.15 -10.04
C VAL A 233 16.50 11.35 -8.65
N ARG A 234 15.80 10.87 -7.64
CA ARG A 234 16.23 10.92 -6.23
C ARG A 234 16.37 9.51 -5.69
N ILE A 235 17.46 9.23 -4.98
CA ILE A 235 17.73 7.94 -4.35
C ILE A 235 17.89 8.17 -2.85
N THR A 236 17.09 7.48 -2.06
CA THR A 236 17.13 7.53 -0.59
C THR A 236 17.31 6.13 -0.03
N ARG A 237 18.02 6.03 1.08
CA ARG A 237 18.15 4.80 1.86
C ARG A 237 17.52 4.99 3.23
N ASP A 238 16.63 4.08 3.61
CA ASP A 238 16.09 4.01 4.97
C ASP A 238 16.29 2.59 5.50
N GLY A 239 17.25 2.41 6.41
CA GLY A 239 17.69 1.09 6.87
C GLY A 239 18.06 0.14 5.72
N ALA A 240 17.24 -0.91 5.57
CA ALA A 240 17.36 -1.94 4.54
C ALA A 240 16.69 -1.59 3.20
N GLU A 241 15.83 -0.56 3.17
CA GLU A 241 15.14 -0.14 1.96
C GLU A 241 15.97 0.90 1.19
N VAL A 242 16.04 0.71 -0.13
CA VAL A 242 16.49 1.75 -1.06
C VAL A 242 15.32 2.13 -1.95
N ALA A 243 14.89 3.38 -1.86
CA ALA A 243 13.83 3.96 -2.66
C ALA A 243 14.41 4.90 -3.71
N CYS A 244 13.93 4.77 -4.94
CA CYS A 244 14.30 5.60 -6.07
C CYS A 244 13.05 6.26 -6.63
N GLU A 245 13.06 7.58 -6.73
CA GLU A 245 11.96 8.37 -7.27
C GLU A 245 12.35 8.96 -8.63
N VAL A 246 11.55 8.71 -9.66
CA VAL A 246 11.64 9.38 -10.97
C VAL A 246 10.50 10.37 -11.08
N HIS A 247 10.83 11.67 -11.19
CA HIS A 247 9.86 12.75 -11.16
C HIS A 247 9.39 13.12 -12.57
N ALA A 248 8.09 13.06 -12.80
CA ALA A 248 7.41 13.50 -14.02
C ALA A 248 6.85 14.91 -13.84
N ARG A 249 6.95 15.74 -14.88
CA ARG A 249 6.36 17.08 -14.87
C ARG A 249 4.85 17.02 -15.08
N GLY A 250 4.38 16.10 -15.92
CA GLY A 250 2.96 15.81 -16.11
C GLY A 250 2.43 14.73 -15.16
N GLY A 251 1.11 14.55 -15.19
CA GLY A 251 0.46 13.43 -14.54
C GLY A 251 0.83 12.10 -15.23
N CYS A 252 1.26 11.12 -14.45
CA CYS A 252 1.41 9.74 -14.90
C CYS A 252 0.17 8.96 -14.44
N PRO A 253 -0.50 8.21 -15.33
CA PRO A 253 -1.59 7.33 -14.91
C PRO A 253 -1.13 6.34 -13.82
N PRO A 254 -2.01 5.98 -12.87
CA PRO A 254 -1.69 4.95 -11.89
C PRO A 254 -1.36 3.65 -12.62
N LEU A 255 -0.40 2.90 -12.07
CA LEU A 255 0.05 1.62 -12.62
C LEU A 255 -0.34 0.49 -11.66
N PRO A 256 -1.61 0.02 -11.70
CA PRO A 256 -2.07 -1.08 -10.86
C PRO A 256 -1.29 -2.37 -11.17
N PRO A 257 -0.88 -3.14 -10.16
CA PRO A 257 -0.07 -4.34 -10.37
C PRO A 257 -0.80 -5.45 -11.13
N HIS A 258 -2.14 -5.49 -11.13
CA HIS A 258 -2.92 -6.59 -11.71
C HIS A 258 -3.66 -6.24 -13.00
N THR A 259 -3.54 -5.00 -13.47
CA THR A 259 -4.21 -4.57 -14.70
C THR A 259 -3.17 -4.17 -15.71
N VAL A 260 -3.19 -4.84 -16.87
CA VAL A 260 -2.33 -4.45 -17.99
C VAL A 260 -2.71 -3.02 -18.40
N PRO A 261 -1.76 -2.08 -18.49
CA PRO A 261 -2.08 -0.70 -18.83
C PRO A 261 -2.53 -0.59 -20.29
N ASP A 262 -3.59 0.20 -20.53
CA ASP A 262 -4.08 0.50 -21.88
C ASP A 262 -3.08 1.39 -22.67
N ASP A 263 -2.33 2.23 -21.97
CA ASP A 263 -1.29 3.05 -22.57
C ASP A 263 -0.03 2.22 -22.80
N ARG A 264 0.29 1.97 -24.08
CA ARG A 264 1.48 1.21 -24.50
C ARG A 264 2.79 1.78 -23.97
N ARG A 265 2.85 3.08 -23.63
CA ARG A 265 4.04 3.71 -23.05
C ARG A 265 4.35 3.20 -21.64
N LEU A 266 3.34 2.70 -20.91
CA LEU A 266 3.48 2.17 -19.55
C LEU A 266 3.76 0.66 -19.52
N LEU A 267 3.57 -0.04 -20.65
CA LEU A 267 3.59 -1.50 -20.70
C LEU A 267 4.95 -2.09 -20.29
N MET A 268 6.05 -1.51 -20.77
CA MET A 268 7.38 -2.03 -20.44
C MET A 268 7.73 -1.82 -18.97
N LEU A 269 7.34 -0.68 -18.39
CA LEU A 269 7.49 -0.43 -16.96
C LEU A 269 6.68 -1.42 -16.11
N TRP A 270 5.44 -1.69 -16.52
CA TRP A 270 4.60 -2.68 -15.85
C TRP A 270 5.22 -4.08 -15.91
N LEU A 271 5.72 -4.51 -17.08
CA LEU A 271 6.39 -5.79 -17.23
C LEU A 271 7.70 -5.87 -16.43
N ALA A 272 8.45 -4.77 -16.36
CA ALA A 272 9.72 -4.72 -15.64
C ALA A 272 9.54 -5.00 -14.14
N GLU A 273 8.46 -4.51 -13.53
CA GLU A 273 8.14 -4.84 -12.14
C GLU A 273 7.81 -6.34 -11.97
N LYS A 274 7.08 -6.96 -12.92
CA LYS A 274 6.73 -8.39 -12.85
C LYS A 274 7.90 -9.35 -12.95
N VAL A 275 8.95 -8.97 -13.68
CA VAL A 275 10.16 -9.79 -13.82
C VAL A 275 11.22 -9.48 -12.76
N SER A 276 10.92 -8.56 -11.84
CA SER A 276 11.84 -8.08 -10.81
C SER A 276 11.25 -8.35 -9.41
N PRO A 277 11.21 -9.60 -8.93
CA PRO A 277 10.52 -9.97 -7.70
C PRO A 277 11.11 -9.29 -6.44
N ALA A 278 12.32 -8.74 -6.50
CA ALA A 278 12.94 -8.06 -5.38
C ALA A 278 12.62 -6.56 -5.31
N VAL A 279 11.80 -6.04 -6.23
CA VAL A 279 11.44 -4.62 -6.26
C VAL A 279 9.92 -4.40 -6.28
N SER A 280 9.48 -3.28 -5.74
CA SER A 280 8.10 -2.81 -5.86
C SER A 280 8.06 -1.47 -6.59
N LEU A 281 6.95 -1.20 -7.27
CA LEU A 281 6.73 0.01 -8.03
C LEU A 281 5.38 0.64 -7.67
N ALA A 282 5.37 1.97 -7.53
CA ALA A 282 4.15 2.75 -7.40
C ALA A 282 4.25 4.06 -8.18
N VAL A 283 3.14 4.50 -8.75
CA VAL A 283 2.99 5.86 -9.30
C VAL A 283 2.20 6.68 -8.29
N LEU A 284 2.80 7.76 -7.80
CA LEU A 284 2.21 8.63 -6.78
C LEU A 284 2.06 10.05 -7.32
N PRO A 285 1.00 10.79 -6.93
CA PRO A 285 0.88 12.21 -7.24
C PRO A 285 2.02 13.01 -6.59
N SER A 286 2.48 14.08 -7.25
CA SER A 286 3.49 15.00 -6.71
C SER A 286 3.27 16.42 -7.23
N GLY A 287 2.61 17.26 -6.43
CA GLY A 287 2.22 18.61 -6.85
C GLY A 287 1.34 18.57 -8.10
N ALA A 288 1.76 19.27 -9.16
CA ALA A 288 1.07 19.27 -10.46
C ALA A 288 1.44 18.07 -11.36
N GLY A 289 2.40 17.24 -10.95
CA GLY A 289 2.89 16.09 -11.72
C GLY A 289 2.76 14.77 -10.97
N SER A 290 3.65 13.84 -11.25
CA SER A 290 3.68 12.52 -10.60
C SER A 290 5.11 12.08 -10.35
N ARG A 291 5.28 11.11 -9.46
CA ARG A 291 6.56 10.42 -9.26
C ARG A 291 6.36 8.92 -9.34
N ILE A 292 7.28 8.27 -10.03
CA ILE A 292 7.38 6.81 -10.04
C ILE A 292 8.36 6.44 -8.94
N VAL A 293 7.89 5.72 -7.94
CA VAL A 293 8.69 5.24 -6.81
C VAL A 293 8.97 3.76 -7.02
N VAL A 294 10.25 3.41 -7.07
CA VAL A 294 10.72 2.03 -7.17
C VAL A 294 11.54 1.71 -5.92
N ARG A 295 11.20 0.64 -5.21
CA ARG A 295 11.86 0.25 -3.95
C ARG A 295 12.46 -1.13 -4.06
N ALA A 296 13.63 -1.31 -3.47
CA ALA A 296 14.22 -2.61 -3.21
C ALA A 296 14.48 -2.77 -1.70
N LEU A 297 14.13 -3.92 -1.14
CA LEU A 297 14.32 -4.24 0.28
C LEU A 297 15.46 -5.25 0.41
N ASP A 298 16.43 -4.98 1.28
CA ASP A 298 17.53 -5.89 1.61
C ASP A 298 17.16 -6.76 2.83
N PRO A 299 16.65 -8.00 2.65
CA PRO A 299 16.19 -8.83 3.74
C PRO A 299 17.33 -9.34 4.63
N ASP A 300 18.58 -9.30 4.17
CA ASP A 300 19.74 -9.68 4.98
C ASP A 300 20.11 -8.57 5.99
N ARG A 301 19.46 -7.41 5.89
CA ARG A 301 19.62 -6.25 6.78
C ARG A 301 18.30 -5.75 7.39
N ALA A 302 17.20 -6.44 7.13
CA ALA A 302 15.87 -6.13 7.68
C ALA A 302 15.73 -6.63 9.13
#